data_AF-A0A5D3B5E7-F1
#
_entry.id   AF-A0A5D3B5E7-F1
#
_cell.length_a   1.000
_cell.length_b   1.000
_cell.length_c   1.000
_cell.angle_alpha   90.00
_cell.angle_beta   90.00
_cell.angle_gamma   90.00
#
_symmetry.space_group_name_H-M   'P 1'
#
loop_
_entity.id
_entity.type
_entity.pdbx_description
1 polymer ?
#
loop_
_entity_poly.entity_id
_entity_poly.type
_entity_poly.pdbx_seq_one_letter_code
_entity_poly.pdbx_strand_id
1 'polypeptide(L)'
;MQTQCSGSTYALFIGKAASLPTTNCFCTSNDISAINYLSLSTTATTCASLTQAAVYRTDTTFTYQGCAAGAALNILGATATAVSAPAQCLSLCASYRNAYFTPLGVTYQCVCGDPTLSISFVACASGLYYVYTHPAAAAASGLARRKRHLEVEERMKRSQIIRERGWDCPKGMQACNVKGAADTWECIDPKSDLETCGGCAYGDYIKGLNNTHSSGLDCSTLPGVYRGSVTCSDGRCEAYACKRGWTLEGGICMKSLTVQL
;
A
#
# COMPACT_ATOMS: atom_id res chain seq x y z
N MET A 1 37.17 -3.35 13.89
CA MET A 1 36.85 -4.64 13.25
C MET A 1 36.15 -4.46 11.90
N GLN A 2 35.06 -3.69 11.80
CA GLN A 2 34.40 -3.41 10.50
C GLN A 2 35.38 -2.84 9.45
N THR A 3 36.31 -1.98 9.87
CA THR A 3 37.41 -1.44 9.04
C THR A 3 38.44 -2.47 8.60
N GLN A 4 38.65 -3.55 9.35
CA GLN A 4 39.57 -4.65 8.97
C GLN A 4 38.93 -5.62 7.98
N CYS A 5 37.60 -5.66 7.89
CA CYS A 5 36.85 -6.51 6.97
C CYS A 5 36.34 -5.72 5.74
N SER A 6 37.02 -4.65 5.31
CA SER A 6 36.57 -3.74 4.24
C SER A 6 36.34 -4.39 2.85
N GLY A 7 36.69 -5.67 2.67
CA GLY A 7 36.43 -6.45 1.45
C GLY A 7 35.55 -7.69 1.65
N SER A 8 34.99 -7.88 2.85
CA SER A 8 34.13 -9.03 3.19
C SER A 8 32.72 -8.54 3.50
N THR A 9 31.68 -9.27 3.07
CA THR A 9 30.27 -8.92 3.32
C THR A 9 29.92 -8.86 4.81
N TYR A 10 30.58 -9.70 5.61
CA TYR A 10 30.35 -9.80 7.04
C TYR A 10 31.64 -9.69 7.85
N ALA A 11 31.56 -8.98 8.96
CA ALA A 11 32.48 -9.07 10.08
C ALA A 11 31.76 -9.77 11.24
N LEU A 12 32.34 -10.84 11.76
CA LEU A 12 31.73 -11.75 12.73
C LEU A 12 32.52 -11.79 14.02
N PHE A 13 31.79 -11.68 15.12
CA PHE A 13 32.22 -12.11 16.43
C PHE A 13 31.46 -13.39 16.75
N ILE A 14 32.16 -14.52 16.95
CA ILE A 14 31.54 -15.79 17.33
C ILE A 14 32.21 -16.26 18.63
N GLY A 15 31.41 -16.54 19.65
CA GLY A 15 31.88 -17.23 20.85
C GLY A 15 32.54 -18.57 20.51
N LYS A 16 33.27 -19.17 21.44
CA LYS A 16 34.12 -20.34 21.12
C LYS A 16 33.27 -21.62 20.99
N ALA A 17 33.34 -22.31 19.84
CA ALA A 17 33.13 -23.77 19.79
C ALA A 17 34.45 -24.47 20.17
N ALA A 18 34.37 -25.57 20.89
CA ALA A 18 35.42 -26.12 21.77
C ALA A 18 36.77 -26.56 21.15
N SER A 19 37.17 -26.17 19.94
CA SER A 19 38.38 -26.73 19.29
C SER A 19 39.08 -25.88 18.21
N LEU A 20 38.97 -24.55 18.21
CA LEU A 20 39.75 -23.66 17.30
C LEU A 20 40.55 -22.58 18.07
N PRO A 21 41.70 -22.10 17.52
CA PRO A 21 42.66 -21.28 18.27
C PRO A 21 42.15 -19.86 18.55
N THR A 22 42.45 -19.39 19.76
CA THR A 22 42.49 -18.06 20.43
C THR A 22 41.84 -16.77 19.84
N THR A 23 41.33 -16.71 18.62
CA THR A 23 40.73 -15.50 18.01
C THR A 23 39.25 -15.72 17.66
N ASN A 24 38.36 -14.91 18.25
CA ASN A 24 36.89 -14.95 18.12
C ASN A 24 36.35 -13.95 17.06
N CYS A 25 37.23 -13.39 16.23
CA CYS A 25 36.91 -12.42 15.19
C CYS A 25 37.20 -13.02 13.80
N PHE A 26 36.21 -12.98 12.90
CA PHE A 26 36.32 -13.51 11.55
C PHE A 26 35.70 -12.55 10.53
N CYS A 27 36.31 -12.44 9.35
CA CYS A 27 35.68 -11.78 8.20
C CYS A 27 35.24 -12.88 7.21
N THR A 28 34.06 -12.76 6.63
CA THR A 28 33.58 -13.72 5.62
C THR A 28 32.68 -13.02 4.60
N SER A 29 32.65 -13.55 3.39
CA SER A 29 31.68 -13.17 2.36
C SER A 29 30.58 -14.22 2.17
N ASN A 30 30.64 -15.33 2.91
CA ASN A 30 29.61 -16.35 2.93
C ASN A 30 28.52 -16.00 3.93
N ASP A 31 27.29 -16.44 3.64
CA ASP A 31 26.19 -16.35 4.59
C ASP A 31 26.50 -17.13 5.88
N ILE A 32 26.06 -16.57 6.99
CA ILE A 32 26.24 -17.17 8.30
C ILE A 32 25.07 -18.12 8.53
N SER A 33 25.35 -19.35 8.93
CA SER A 33 24.29 -20.28 9.32
C SER A 33 23.71 -19.90 10.68
N ALA A 34 22.40 -20.03 10.85
CA ALA A 34 21.71 -19.71 12.10
C ALA A 34 22.22 -20.56 13.28
N ILE A 35 22.66 -21.80 13.02
CA ILE A 35 23.24 -22.71 14.03
C ILE A 35 24.59 -22.23 14.58
N ASN A 36 25.26 -21.31 13.89
CA ASN A 36 26.56 -20.77 14.32
C ASN A 36 26.40 -19.64 15.34
N TYR A 37 25.16 -19.20 15.63
CA TYR A 37 24.87 -18.26 16.70
C TYR A 37 24.83 -19.01 18.03
N LEU A 38 25.83 -18.78 18.87
CA LEU A 38 26.00 -19.50 20.13
C LEU A 38 25.09 -18.93 21.25
N SER A 39 24.78 -19.80 22.21
CA SER A 39 24.13 -19.44 23.47
C SER A 39 25.16 -18.96 24.50
N LEU A 40 25.05 -17.69 24.90
CA LEU A 40 25.57 -17.02 26.11
C LEU A 40 27.04 -17.23 26.56
N SER A 41 27.72 -16.11 26.82
CA SER A 41 28.76 -15.99 27.86
C SER A 41 29.05 -14.49 28.13
N THR A 42 28.21 -13.72 28.82
CA THR A 42 28.49 -12.39 29.45
C THR A 42 29.45 -11.32 28.83
N THR A 43 28.87 -10.15 28.49
CA THR A 43 29.42 -8.76 28.52
C THR A 43 30.84 -8.49 28.01
N ALA A 44 31.01 -8.22 26.70
CA ALA A 44 32.13 -7.42 26.19
C ALA A 44 31.79 -6.77 24.83
N THR A 45 32.06 -5.47 24.67
CA THR A 45 31.78 -4.67 23.46
C THR A 45 32.97 -4.53 22.51
N THR A 46 34.05 -5.33 22.69
CA THR A 46 35.30 -5.24 21.91
C THR A 46 35.92 -6.62 21.61
N CYS A 47 36.82 -6.68 20.63
CA CYS A 47 37.59 -7.87 20.24
C CYS A 47 38.51 -8.37 21.38
N ALA A 48 37.99 -9.19 22.29
CA ALA A 48 38.75 -9.98 23.28
C ALA A 48 37.91 -11.17 23.81
N SER A 49 38.55 -12.07 24.54
CA SER A 49 38.16 -13.48 24.77
C SER A 49 36.74 -13.74 25.31
N LEU A 50 35.98 -14.57 24.56
CA LEU A 50 34.98 -15.57 25.00
C LEU A 50 33.47 -15.25 25.08
N THR A 51 32.95 -14.11 24.63
CA THR A 51 31.70 -13.68 25.30
C THR A 51 30.49 -13.12 24.54
N GLN A 52 30.54 -12.89 23.23
CA GLN A 52 29.35 -12.44 22.47
C GLN A 52 29.36 -13.04 21.06
N ALA A 53 28.19 -13.23 20.46
CA ALA A 53 28.08 -13.45 19.02
C ALA A 53 27.48 -12.19 18.39
N ALA A 54 28.27 -11.43 17.62
CA ALA A 54 27.81 -10.21 16.94
C ALA A 54 28.11 -10.33 15.45
N VAL A 55 27.11 -10.04 14.64
CA VAL A 55 27.24 -10.06 13.19
C VAL A 55 27.14 -8.62 12.70
N TYR A 56 28.12 -8.20 11.92
CA TYR A 56 28.12 -6.88 11.30
C TYR A 56 28.14 -7.10 9.80
N ARG A 57 27.15 -6.55 9.11
CA ARG A 57 27.19 -6.48 7.65
C ARG A 57 27.91 -5.20 7.27
N THR A 58 28.95 -5.31 6.44
CA THR A 58 29.83 -4.18 6.09
C THR A 58 29.31 -3.40 4.88
N ASP A 59 28.49 -4.03 4.03
CA ASP A 59 27.98 -3.54 2.73
C ASP A 59 26.50 -3.10 2.81
N THR A 60 26.11 -2.43 3.88
CA THR A 60 24.71 -2.00 4.08
C THR A 60 24.62 -0.61 4.68
N THR A 61 23.48 0.07 4.47
CA THR A 61 23.15 1.33 5.14
C THR A 61 22.77 1.13 6.62
N PHE A 62 22.49 -0.12 6.99
CA PHE A 62 22.15 -0.51 8.35
C PHE A 62 23.35 -0.56 9.28
N THR A 63 23.24 0.17 10.38
CA THR A 63 24.22 0.15 11.48
C THR A 63 23.70 -0.75 12.59
N TYR A 64 24.50 -1.73 12.98
CA TYR A 64 24.21 -2.60 14.10
C TYR A 64 24.20 -1.80 15.41
N GLN A 65 23.15 -1.98 16.23
CA GLN A 65 23.01 -1.26 17.50
C GLN A 65 23.29 -2.16 18.72
N GLY A 66 22.91 -3.44 18.65
CA GLY A 66 23.02 -4.36 19.79
C GLY A 66 22.02 -5.50 19.67
N CYS A 67 21.85 -6.26 20.77
CA CYS A 67 20.81 -7.28 20.87
C CYS A 67 19.76 -6.93 21.91
N ALA A 68 18.53 -7.37 21.70
CA ALA A 68 17.42 -7.12 22.62
C ALA A 68 16.46 -8.32 22.69
N ALA A 69 15.78 -8.46 23.83
CA ALA A 69 14.71 -9.43 23.98
C ALA A 69 13.47 -9.01 23.16
N GLY A 70 12.75 -9.97 22.58
CA GLY A 70 11.58 -9.67 21.73
C GLY A 70 10.49 -8.86 22.42
N ALA A 71 10.29 -9.05 23.73
CA ALA A 71 9.37 -8.27 24.54
C ALA A 71 9.78 -6.79 24.65
N ALA A 72 11.08 -6.50 24.76
CA ALA A 72 11.61 -5.14 24.84
C ALA A 72 11.48 -4.38 23.50
N LEU A 73 11.31 -5.10 22.39
CA LEU A 73 11.11 -4.54 21.07
C LEU A 73 9.62 -4.39 20.71
N ASN A 74 8.71 -4.72 21.62
CA ASN A 74 7.27 -4.81 21.35
C ASN A 74 6.96 -5.59 20.05
N ILE A 75 7.80 -6.59 19.74
CA ILE A 75 7.70 -7.44 18.54
C ILE A 75 6.65 -8.55 18.73
N LEU A 76 6.13 -8.70 19.95
CA LEU A 76 5.02 -9.60 20.29
C LEU A 76 3.75 -9.18 19.53
N GLY A 77 3.57 -9.69 18.31
CA GLY A 77 2.46 -9.37 17.40
C GLY A 77 2.87 -8.83 16.03
N ALA A 78 4.16 -8.55 15.79
CA ALA A 78 4.63 -8.15 14.46
C ALA A 78 4.66 -9.35 13.50
N THR A 79 4.27 -9.13 12.23
CA THR A 79 4.42 -10.15 11.19
C THR A 79 5.89 -10.44 10.96
N ALA A 80 6.30 -11.64 11.35
CA ALA A 80 7.66 -12.08 11.22
C ALA A 80 7.84 -13.00 10.00
N THR A 81 8.83 -12.71 9.18
CA THR A 81 9.10 -13.43 7.92
C THR A 81 10.32 -14.33 8.11
N ALA A 82 10.20 -15.61 7.76
CA ALA A 82 11.35 -16.51 7.73
C ALA A 82 12.26 -16.18 6.54
N VAL A 83 13.57 -16.05 6.79
CA VAL A 83 14.60 -15.79 5.77
C VAL A 83 15.79 -16.74 5.96
N SER A 84 16.56 -16.99 4.90
CA SER A 84 17.70 -17.92 4.95
C SER A 84 19.01 -17.27 5.39
N ALA A 85 19.09 -15.93 5.35
CA ALA A 85 20.29 -15.20 5.74
C ALA A 85 19.96 -13.81 6.32
N PRO A 86 20.82 -13.25 7.20
CA PRO A 86 20.67 -11.89 7.72
C PRO A 86 20.59 -10.82 6.63
N ALA A 87 21.37 -10.96 5.55
CA ALA A 87 21.34 -10.03 4.43
C ALA A 87 19.95 -9.91 3.79
N GLN A 88 19.20 -11.01 3.68
CA GLN A 88 17.84 -10.99 3.15
C GLN A 88 16.90 -10.19 4.06
N CYS A 89 17.07 -10.28 5.39
CA CYS A 89 16.29 -9.47 6.32
C CYS A 89 16.55 -7.97 6.14
N LEU A 90 17.83 -7.58 6.03
CA LEU A 90 18.20 -6.18 5.80
C LEU A 90 17.69 -5.65 4.46
N SER A 91 17.69 -6.48 3.41
CA SER A 91 17.09 -6.14 2.12
C SER A 91 15.57 -5.99 2.19
N LEU A 92 14.89 -6.92 2.88
CA LEU A 92 13.44 -6.87 3.10
C LEU A 92 13.04 -5.60 3.88
N CYS A 93 13.82 -5.27 4.90
CA CYS A 93 13.59 -4.12 5.76
C CYS A 93 14.16 -2.81 5.22
N ALA A 94 14.69 -2.75 3.99
CA ALA A 94 15.33 -1.56 3.43
C ALA A 94 14.44 -0.31 3.31
N SER A 95 13.13 -0.45 3.53
CA SER A 95 12.18 0.67 3.56
C SER A 95 11.75 1.09 4.97
N TYR A 96 12.29 0.43 5.99
CA TYR A 96 11.98 0.64 7.40
C TYR A 96 13.22 1.11 8.13
N ARG A 97 13.04 1.97 9.13
CA ARG A 97 14.16 2.53 9.89
C ARG A 97 14.97 1.46 10.61
N ASN A 98 14.31 0.42 11.09
CA ASN A 98 14.92 -0.65 11.86
C ASN A 98 14.63 -2.02 11.23
N ALA A 99 15.62 -2.90 11.34
CA ALA A 99 15.54 -4.29 10.97
C ALA A 99 15.99 -5.14 12.16
N TYR A 100 15.23 -6.20 12.43
CA TYR A 100 15.47 -7.12 13.53
C TYR A 100 15.51 -8.52 12.98
N PHE A 101 16.50 -9.32 13.36
CA PHE A 101 16.44 -10.75 13.11
C PHE A 101 16.89 -11.58 14.31
N THR A 102 16.33 -12.77 14.46
CA THR A 102 16.79 -13.77 15.43
C THR A 102 17.03 -15.10 14.72
N PRO A 103 18.14 -15.81 15.00
CA PRO A 103 18.33 -17.17 14.52
C PRO A 103 17.30 -18.12 15.15
N LEU A 104 16.71 -19.00 14.36
CA LEU A 104 15.73 -20.01 14.79
C LEU A 104 16.03 -21.34 14.07
N GLY A 105 16.74 -22.25 14.74
CA GLY A 105 17.19 -23.50 14.12
C GLY A 105 18.15 -23.24 12.96
N VAL A 106 17.71 -23.53 11.72
CA VAL A 106 18.50 -23.35 10.48
C VAL A 106 18.11 -22.11 9.68
N THR A 107 17.06 -21.38 10.09
CA THR A 107 16.58 -20.16 9.43
C THR A 107 16.68 -18.96 10.37
N TYR A 108 16.34 -17.80 9.85
CA TYR A 108 16.21 -16.57 10.62
C TYR A 108 14.77 -16.09 10.59
N GLN A 109 14.31 -15.57 11.71
CA GLN A 109 13.07 -14.82 11.77
C GLN A 109 13.40 -13.33 11.64
N CYS A 110 12.81 -12.65 10.64
CA CYS A 110 13.02 -11.24 10.33
C CYS A 110 11.79 -10.40 10.66
N VAL A 111 12.00 -9.23 11.23
CA VAL A 111 10.96 -8.24 11.56
C VAL A 111 11.47 -6.85 11.16
N CYS A 112 10.62 -6.04 10.55
CA CYS A 112 10.93 -4.65 10.21
C CYS A 112 10.11 -3.71 11.08
N GLY A 113 10.62 -2.52 11.41
CA GLY A 113 9.83 -1.55 12.14
C GLY A 113 10.42 -0.15 12.13
N ASP A 114 9.56 0.85 12.35
CA ASP A 114 9.91 2.26 12.39
C ASP A 114 9.95 2.94 13.78
N PRO A 115 9.48 2.35 14.90
CA PRO A 115 9.46 3.10 16.16
C PRO A 115 10.86 3.27 16.73
N THR A 116 11.09 4.46 17.30
CA THR A 116 12.21 4.75 18.20
C THR A 116 11.91 4.15 19.55
N LEU A 117 11.95 2.83 19.64
CA LEU A 117 11.81 2.17 20.94
C LEU A 117 13.04 2.51 21.78
N SER A 118 12.81 2.79 23.07
CA SER A 118 13.88 2.81 24.06
C SER A 118 14.33 1.38 24.31
N ILE A 119 15.15 0.86 23.39
CA ILE A 119 15.64 -0.51 23.44
C ILE A 119 16.72 -0.60 24.52
N SER A 120 16.48 -1.43 25.53
CA SER A 120 17.54 -1.83 26.46
C SER A 120 18.36 -2.94 25.82
N PHE A 121 19.61 -2.63 25.48
CA PHE A 121 20.51 -3.61 24.87
C PHE A 121 21.07 -4.57 25.91
N VAL A 122 21.10 -5.85 25.54
CA VAL A 122 21.65 -6.95 26.34
C VAL A 122 22.75 -7.67 25.54
N ALA A 123 23.50 -8.53 26.22
CA ALA A 123 24.48 -9.38 25.56
C ALA A 123 23.80 -10.30 24.54
N CYS A 124 24.35 -10.40 23.34
CA CYS A 124 23.80 -11.25 22.29
C CYS A 124 23.93 -12.74 22.59
N ALA A 125 22.88 -13.47 22.28
CA ALA A 125 22.78 -14.91 22.41
C ALA A 125 21.74 -15.42 21.41
N SER A 126 21.70 -16.73 21.19
CA SER A 126 20.60 -17.38 20.50
C SER A 126 19.24 -17.01 21.14
N GLY A 127 18.23 -16.78 20.31
CA GLY A 127 16.89 -16.37 20.75
C GLY A 127 16.71 -14.88 21.06
N LEU A 128 17.78 -14.06 20.94
CA LEU A 128 17.69 -12.61 21.00
C LEU A 128 17.65 -12.00 19.60
N TYR A 129 16.99 -10.85 19.48
CA TYR A 129 16.94 -10.10 18.25
C TYR A 129 18.19 -9.24 18.09
N TYR A 130 18.84 -9.39 16.95
CA TYR A 130 19.91 -8.54 16.46
C TYR A 130 19.30 -7.29 15.85
N VAL A 131 19.61 -6.13 16.44
CA VAL A 131 18.99 -4.86 16.11
C VAL A 131 19.88 -4.07 15.15
N TYR A 132 19.31 -3.67 14.02
CA TYR A 132 19.95 -2.80 13.05
C TYR A 132 19.07 -1.60 12.76
N THR A 133 19.71 -0.45 12.55
CA THR A 133 19.02 0.80 12.23
C THR A 133 19.74 1.52 11.10
N HIS A 134 19.00 2.12 10.17
CA HIS A 134 19.61 2.97 9.14
C HIS A 134 18.99 4.38 9.13
N PRO A 135 19.65 5.36 8.49
CA PRO A 135 19.15 6.73 8.46
C PRO A 135 17.76 6.83 7.81
N ALA A 136 16.93 7.77 8.28
CA ALA A 136 15.59 8.00 7.71
C ALA A 136 15.61 8.29 6.19
N ALA A 137 16.67 8.93 5.70
CA ALA A 137 16.87 9.16 4.26
C ALA A 137 17.01 7.85 3.47
N ALA A 138 17.63 6.82 4.05
CA ALA A 138 17.75 5.50 3.42
C ALA A 138 16.40 4.78 3.37
N ALA A 139 15.60 4.84 4.45
CA ALA A 139 14.25 4.29 4.49
C ALA A 139 13.30 4.97 3.48
N ALA A 140 13.38 6.29 3.37
CA ALA A 140 12.52 7.10 2.50
C ALA A 140 12.66 6.76 1.01
N SER A 141 13.86 6.32 0.58
CA SER A 141 14.13 5.92 -0.80
C SER A 141 13.26 4.72 -1.26
N GLY A 142 12.93 3.79 -0.34
CA GLY A 142 12.09 2.63 -0.63
C GLY A 142 10.60 2.97 -0.75
N LEU A 143 10.10 3.90 0.06
CA LEU A 143 8.70 4.34 0.02
C LEU A 143 8.40 5.12 -1.27
N ALA A 144 9.27 6.06 -1.64
CA ALA A 144 9.14 6.84 -2.86
C ALA A 144 9.12 5.95 -4.12
N ARG A 145 9.98 4.93 -4.16
CA ARG A 145 10.01 3.95 -5.26
C ARG A 145 8.72 3.13 -5.35
N ARG A 146 8.15 2.69 -4.22
CA ARG A 146 6.85 1.99 -4.18
C ARG A 146 5.71 2.86 -4.68
N LYS A 147 5.64 4.12 -4.22
CA LYS A 147 4.60 5.07 -4.67
C LYS A 147 4.66 5.28 -6.19
N ARG A 148 5.86 5.50 -6.74
CA ARG A 148 6.05 5.67 -8.18
C ARG A 148 5.63 4.43 -8.98
N HIS A 149 5.91 3.23 -8.45
CA HIS A 149 5.50 1.98 -9.11
C HIS A 149 3.98 1.85 -9.20
N LEU A 150 3.28 2.13 -8.10
CA LEU A 150 1.80 2.12 -8.07
C LEU A 150 1.21 3.17 -9.03
N GLU A 151 1.74 4.38 -9.05
CA GLU A 151 1.29 5.44 -9.96
C GLU A 151 1.48 5.07 -11.44
N VAL A 152 2.60 4.43 -11.77
CA VAL A 152 2.86 3.93 -13.14
C VAL A 152 1.88 2.82 -13.50
N GLU A 153 1.64 1.87 -12.59
CA GLU A 153 0.69 0.78 -12.81
C GLU A 153 -0.74 1.30 -13.02
N GLU A 154 -1.19 2.26 -12.21
CA GLU A 154 -2.49 2.91 -12.36
C GLU A 154 -2.63 3.65 -13.70
N ARG A 155 -1.58 4.37 -14.11
CA ARG A 155 -1.56 5.05 -15.41
C ARG A 155 -1.66 4.05 -16.57
N MET A 156 -0.97 2.91 -16.48
CA MET A 156 -1.02 1.86 -17.50
C MET A 156 -2.41 1.20 -17.56
N LYS A 157 -3.04 0.93 -16.42
CA LYS A 157 -4.41 0.41 -16.37
C LYS A 157 -5.41 1.40 -16.99
N ARG A 158 -5.30 2.69 -16.65
CA ARG A 158 -6.16 3.72 -17.23
C ARG A 158 -5.96 3.84 -18.74
N SER A 159 -4.72 3.85 -19.23
CA SER A 159 -4.46 3.94 -20.67
C SER A 159 -4.98 2.73 -21.45
N GLN A 160 -4.88 1.52 -20.87
CA GLN A 160 -5.48 0.32 -21.47
C GLN A 160 -7.00 0.42 -21.56
N ILE A 161 -7.67 0.82 -20.47
CA ILE A 161 -9.14 1.01 -20.45
C ILE A 161 -9.59 2.02 -21.51
N ILE A 162 -8.87 3.13 -21.65
CA ILE A 162 -9.18 4.16 -22.67
C ILE A 162 -9.04 3.57 -24.08
N ARG A 163 -8.01 2.77 -24.34
CA ARG A 163 -7.81 2.11 -25.65
C ARG A 163 -8.93 1.11 -25.96
N GLU A 164 -9.37 0.36 -24.96
CA GLU A 164 -10.43 -0.66 -25.10
C GLU A 164 -11.82 -0.03 -25.30
N ARG A 165 -12.18 0.96 -24.47
CA ARG A 165 -13.51 1.60 -24.51
C ARG A 165 -13.65 2.67 -25.57
N GLY A 166 -12.54 3.34 -25.93
CA GLY A 166 -12.50 4.42 -26.90
C GLY A 166 -12.81 5.81 -26.34
N TRP A 167 -12.94 5.95 -25.02
CA TRP A 167 -13.26 7.22 -24.34
C TRP A 167 -12.59 7.30 -22.96
N ASP A 168 -12.39 8.51 -22.44
CA ASP A 168 -11.79 8.78 -21.12
C ASP A 168 -12.69 9.77 -20.34
N CYS A 169 -13.53 9.24 -19.46
CA CYS A 169 -14.35 10.05 -18.55
C CYS A 169 -13.80 10.00 -17.12
N PRO A 170 -13.93 11.09 -16.34
CA PRO A 170 -13.59 11.10 -14.93
C PRO A 170 -14.29 10.00 -14.15
N LYS A 171 -13.73 9.63 -12.99
CA LYS A 171 -14.33 8.62 -12.12
C LYS A 171 -15.74 9.04 -11.71
N GLY A 172 -16.71 8.15 -11.94
CA GLY A 172 -18.13 8.39 -11.63
C GLY A 172 -18.93 8.96 -12.79
N MET A 173 -18.28 9.41 -13.87
CA MET A 173 -18.95 9.86 -15.09
C MET A 173 -19.06 8.75 -16.13
N GLN A 174 -20.04 8.90 -17.01
CA GLN A 174 -20.36 7.98 -18.09
C GLN A 174 -20.23 8.68 -19.44
N ALA A 175 -19.71 7.97 -20.44
CA ALA A 175 -19.64 8.48 -21.81
C ALA A 175 -20.99 8.27 -22.51
N CYS A 176 -21.62 9.35 -22.92
CA CYS A 176 -22.92 9.37 -23.59
C CYS A 176 -22.80 9.88 -25.02
N ASN A 177 -23.64 9.38 -25.92
CA ASN A 177 -23.70 9.90 -27.29
C ASN A 177 -24.23 11.34 -27.29
N VAL A 178 -23.61 12.19 -28.11
CA VAL A 178 -24.08 13.56 -28.32
C VAL A 178 -25.20 13.56 -29.37
N LYS A 179 -26.34 14.19 -29.05
CA LYS A 179 -27.48 14.27 -29.96
C LYS A 179 -27.10 14.91 -31.30
N GLY A 180 -27.36 14.20 -32.39
CA GLY A 180 -27.14 14.71 -33.76
C GLY A 180 -25.68 14.72 -34.21
N ALA A 181 -24.76 14.16 -33.43
CA ALA A 181 -23.37 14.00 -33.80
C ALA A 181 -22.96 12.51 -33.74
N ALA A 182 -22.38 12.03 -34.84
CA ALA A 182 -21.93 10.64 -34.95
C ALA A 182 -20.48 10.52 -34.46
N ASP A 183 -20.19 9.41 -33.78
CA ASP A 183 -18.86 9.09 -33.25
C ASP A 183 -18.28 10.16 -32.29
N THR A 184 -19.16 10.81 -31.55
CA THR A 184 -18.81 11.83 -30.55
C THR A 184 -19.47 11.51 -29.22
N TRP A 185 -18.73 11.74 -28.14
CA TRP A 185 -19.19 11.49 -26.78
C TRP A 185 -19.00 12.69 -25.89
N GLU A 186 -19.81 12.76 -24.85
CA GLU A 186 -19.64 13.68 -23.73
C GLU A 186 -19.64 12.89 -22.42
N CYS A 187 -18.90 13.40 -21.43
CA CYS A 187 -18.84 12.81 -20.11
C CYS A 187 -19.90 13.45 -19.23
N ILE A 188 -20.85 12.63 -18.82
CA ILE A 188 -22.01 13.02 -18.03
C ILE A 188 -21.90 12.45 -16.62
N ASP A 189 -22.35 13.20 -15.62
CA ASP A 189 -22.63 12.64 -14.29
C ASP A 189 -24.12 12.24 -14.21
N PRO A 190 -24.46 10.95 -14.35
CA PRO A 190 -25.85 10.51 -14.35
C PRO A 190 -26.54 10.73 -13.00
N LYS A 191 -25.82 11.12 -11.95
CA LYS A 191 -26.41 11.35 -10.63
C LYS A 191 -27.00 12.74 -10.45
N SER A 192 -26.50 13.72 -11.21
CA SER A 192 -26.86 15.13 -11.02
C SER A 192 -27.21 15.86 -12.30
N ASP A 193 -26.93 15.27 -13.46
CA ASP A 193 -27.26 15.89 -14.74
C ASP A 193 -28.78 15.86 -15.00
N LEU A 194 -29.36 17.03 -15.26
CA LEU A 194 -30.80 17.19 -15.43
C LEU A 194 -31.32 16.54 -16.71
N GLU A 195 -30.54 16.59 -17.78
CA GLU A 195 -30.94 16.21 -19.14
C GLU A 195 -30.66 14.72 -19.41
N THR A 196 -29.87 14.10 -18.54
CA THR A 196 -29.38 12.72 -18.64
C THR A 196 -29.38 12.04 -17.27
N CYS A 197 -30.46 12.26 -16.52
CA CYS A 197 -30.57 11.74 -15.16
C CYS A 197 -30.74 10.23 -15.16
N GLY A 198 -29.94 9.54 -14.35
CA GLY A 198 -29.92 8.09 -14.22
C GLY A 198 -29.16 7.35 -15.35
N GLY A 199 -28.68 8.06 -16.39
CA GLY A 199 -27.95 7.45 -17.51
C GLY A 199 -27.98 8.31 -18.78
N CYS A 200 -27.50 7.77 -19.89
CA CYS A 200 -27.41 8.50 -21.15
C CYS A 200 -28.78 8.63 -21.84
N ALA A 201 -29.29 9.86 -22.01
CA ALA A 201 -30.57 10.12 -22.69
C ALA A 201 -30.55 9.77 -24.19
N TYR A 202 -29.37 9.77 -24.80
CA TYR A 202 -29.17 9.41 -26.22
C TYR A 202 -28.39 8.10 -26.39
N GLY A 203 -28.33 7.30 -25.32
CA GLY A 203 -27.62 6.03 -25.24
C GLY A 203 -26.14 6.15 -24.97
N ASP A 204 -25.57 5.03 -24.50
CA ASP A 204 -24.18 4.95 -24.07
C ASP A 204 -23.25 5.01 -25.28
N TYR A 205 -22.16 5.77 -25.17
CA TYR A 205 -21.16 5.80 -26.23
C TYR A 205 -20.31 4.54 -26.20
N ILE A 206 -20.34 3.81 -27.31
CA ILE A 206 -19.50 2.64 -27.55
C ILE A 206 -18.80 2.87 -28.89
N LYS A 207 -17.48 2.91 -28.89
CA LYS A 207 -16.70 3.18 -30.09
C LYS A 207 -17.08 2.22 -31.22
N GLY A 208 -17.45 2.79 -32.38
CA GLY A 208 -17.84 2.02 -33.57
C GLY A 208 -19.26 1.42 -33.52
N LEU A 209 -20.05 1.71 -32.49
CA LEU A 209 -21.42 1.25 -32.32
C LEU A 209 -22.36 2.43 -32.09
N ASN A 210 -23.46 2.50 -32.84
CA ASN A 210 -24.47 3.52 -32.66
C ASN A 210 -25.58 3.03 -31.71
N ASN A 211 -25.31 3.08 -30.40
CA ASN A 211 -26.29 2.70 -29.39
C ASN A 211 -27.23 3.86 -29.08
N THR A 212 -28.47 3.79 -29.57
CA THR A 212 -29.48 4.84 -29.34
C THR A 212 -30.42 4.53 -28.18
N HIS A 213 -30.18 3.44 -27.44
CA HIS A 213 -31.03 3.05 -26.33
C HIS A 213 -30.81 3.97 -25.12
N SER A 214 -31.81 4.79 -24.81
CA SER A 214 -31.78 5.69 -23.65
C SER A 214 -31.67 4.90 -22.34
N SER A 215 -30.60 5.12 -21.59
CA SER A 215 -30.40 4.57 -20.24
C SER A 215 -30.74 5.57 -19.13
N GLY A 216 -30.90 6.86 -19.47
CA GLY A 216 -31.40 7.90 -18.56
C GLY A 216 -32.57 8.68 -19.14
N LEU A 217 -32.96 9.75 -18.46
CA LEU A 217 -34.08 10.58 -18.86
C LEU A 217 -33.82 12.07 -18.58
N ASP A 218 -34.42 12.91 -19.42
CA ASP A 218 -34.40 14.37 -19.25
C ASP A 218 -35.50 14.79 -18.27
N CYS A 219 -35.10 15.12 -17.04
CA CYS A 219 -36.01 15.53 -15.97
C CYS A 219 -36.81 16.79 -16.34
N SER A 220 -36.27 17.66 -17.21
CA SER A 220 -36.91 18.92 -17.60
C SER A 220 -38.18 18.71 -18.42
N THR A 221 -38.33 17.53 -19.03
CA THR A 221 -39.47 17.15 -19.88
C THR A 221 -40.59 16.41 -19.14
N LEU A 222 -40.45 16.21 -17.83
CA LEU A 222 -41.42 15.44 -17.05
C LEU A 222 -42.85 16.05 -17.10
N PRO A 223 -43.89 15.23 -17.37
CA PRO A 223 -45.26 15.69 -17.39
C PRO A 223 -45.70 16.26 -16.03
N GLY A 224 -46.50 17.33 -16.07
CA GLY A 224 -47.08 17.89 -14.85
C GLY A 224 -46.13 18.68 -13.97
N VAL A 225 -44.82 18.66 -14.20
CA VAL A 225 -43.85 19.44 -13.41
C VAL A 225 -43.86 20.91 -13.85
N TYR A 226 -43.83 21.84 -12.88
CA TYR A 226 -43.67 23.26 -13.15
C TYR A 226 -42.25 23.56 -13.67
N ARG A 227 -42.09 24.55 -14.56
CA ARG A 227 -40.78 24.84 -15.18
C ARG A 227 -39.76 25.22 -14.11
N GLY A 228 -38.59 24.58 -14.17
CA GLY A 228 -37.51 24.79 -13.20
C GLY A 228 -37.77 24.20 -11.81
N SER A 229 -38.83 23.40 -11.65
CA SER A 229 -39.20 22.78 -10.36
C SER A 229 -38.92 21.27 -10.35
N VAL A 230 -37.80 20.88 -10.94
CA VAL A 230 -37.29 19.51 -10.97
C VAL A 230 -35.77 19.53 -10.93
N THR A 231 -35.17 18.52 -10.29
CA THR A 231 -33.73 18.29 -10.32
C THR A 231 -33.42 16.81 -10.54
N CYS A 232 -32.17 16.48 -10.84
CA CYS A 232 -31.64 15.14 -10.77
C CYS A 232 -30.88 14.98 -9.44
N SER A 233 -31.30 14.02 -8.63
CA SER A 233 -30.70 13.71 -7.33
C SER A 233 -30.45 12.21 -7.25
N ASP A 234 -29.19 11.81 -7.05
CA ASP A 234 -28.75 10.41 -7.01
C ASP A 234 -29.28 9.54 -8.18
N GLY A 235 -29.36 10.14 -9.37
CA GLY A 235 -29.83 9.48 -10.59
C GLY A 235 -31.35 9.30 -10.67
N ARG A 236 -32.10 10.09 -9.89
CA ARG A 236 -33.56 10.12 -9.89
C ARG A 236 -34.05 11.55 -10.09
N CYS A 237 -35.05 11.72 -10.93
CA CYS A 237 -35.70 13.00 -11.07
C CYS A 237 -36.61 13.27 -9.87
N GLU A 238 -36.41 14.41 -9.23
CA GLU A 238 -37.20 14.86 -8.07
C GLU A 238 -37.86 16.20 -8.40
N ALA A 239 -39.19 16.22 -8.42
CA ALA A 239 -39.99 17.41 -8.60
C ALA A 239 -40.26 18.11 -7.25
N TYR A 240 -40.29 19.44 -7.27
CA TYR A 240 -40.58 20.29 -6.11
C TYR A 240 -41.88 21.08 -6.26
N ALA A 241 -42.41 21.21 -7.48
CA ALA A 241 -43.70 21.85 -7.73
C ALA A 241 -44.36 21.32 -9.01
N CYS A 242 -45.68 21.19 -8.96
CA CYS A 242 -46.48 20.68 -10.06
C CYS A 242 -47.34 21.79 -10.68
N LYS A 243 -47.67 21.62 -11.96
CA LYS A 243 -48.64 22.43 -12.72
C LYS A 243 -50.02 22.30 -12.10
N ARG A 244 -50.90 23.28 -12.36
CA ARG A 244 -52.30 23.22 -11.94
C ARG A 244 -52.98 21.93 -12.43
N GLY A 245 -53.74 21.28 -11.56
CA GLY A 245 -54.39 19.99 -11.84
C GLY A 245 -53.50 18.77 -11.59
N TRP A 246 -52.33 18.97 -10.97
CA TRP A 246 -51.41 17.93 -10.55
C TRP A 246 -51.06 18.10 -9.07
N THR A 247 -50.85 16.98 -8.38
CA THR A 247 -50.45 16.91 -6.97
C THR A 247 -49.03 16.36 -6.89
N LEU A 248 -48.20 16.92 -6.01
CA LEU A 248 -46.86 16.42 -5.73
C LEU A 248 -46.94 15.29 -4.70
N GLU A 249 -46.50 14.09 -5.08
CA GLU A 249 -46.41 12.92 -4.19
C GLU A 249 -45.06 12.22 -4.39
N GLY A 250 -44.28 12.09 -3.30
CA GLY A 250 -43.00 11.38 -3.35
C GLY A 250 -41.98 11.94 -4.35
N GLY A 251 -41.98 13.26 -4.59
CA GLY A 251 -41.11 13.88 -5.59
C GLY A 251 -41.59 13.70 -7.04
N ILE A 252 -42.81 13.22 -7.27
CA ILE A 252 -43.39 13.02 -8.60
C ILE A 252 -44.71 13.77 -8.71
N CYS A 253 -44.98 14.39 -9.85
CA CYS A 253 -46.26 15.03 -10.12
C CYS A 253 -47.25 14.00 -10.67
N MET A 254 -48.38 13.83 -10.00
CA MET A 254 -49.48 12.96 -10.44
C MET A 254 -50.73 13.78 -10.75
N LYS A 255 -51.52 13.40 -11.77
CA LYS A 255 -52.76 14.12 -12.09
C LYS A 255 -53.73 14.03 -10.90
N SER A 256 -54.25 15.17 -10.46
CA SER A 256 -55.29 15.19 -9.44
C SER A 256 -56.60 14.71 -10.06
N LEU A 257 -57.13 13.57 -9.61
CA LEU A 257 -58.51 13.16 -9.89
C LEU A 257 -59.45 14.04 -9.07
N THR A 258 -59.72 15.25 -9.53
CA THR A 258 -60.88 16.00 -9.02
C THR A 258 -62.13 15.32 -9.53
N VAL A 259 -62.76 14.51 -8.68
CA VAL A 259 -64.18 14.16 -8.82
C VAL A 259 -64.94 15.47 -8.72
N GLN A 260 -65.46 15.96 -9.85
CA GLN A 260 -66.46 17.01 -9.85
C GLN A 260 -67.72 16.39 -9.23
N LEU A 261 -68.03 16.77 -7.99
CA LEU A 261 -69.37 16.66 -7.40
C LEU A 261 -70.22 17.85 -7.86
#